data_AF-A0AA96MSD6-F1
#
_entry.id   AF-A0AA96MSD6-F1
#
_cell.length_a   1.000
_cell.length_b   1.000
_cell.length_c   1.000
_cell.angle_alpha   90.00
_cell.angle_beta   90.00
_cell.angle_gamma   90.00
#
_symmetry.space_group_name_H-M   'P 1'
#
loop_
_entity.id
_entity.type
_entity.pdbx_description
1 polymer ?
#
loop_
_entity_poly.entity_id
_entity_poly.type
_entity_poly.pdbx_seq_one_letter_code
_entity_poly.pdbx_strand_id
1 'polypeptide(L)' 'MDNHCFYCRIETGEKEIHHVTFQVSDKDKDEILCPDCYQEWLHGIKG' A
#
# COMPACT_ATOMS: atom_id res chain seq x y z
N MET A 1 -5.42 10.29 -12.79
CA MET A 1 -5.26 10.16 -11.33
C MET A 1 -4.00 9.34 -11.14
N ASP A 2 -2.92 9.98 -10.67
CA ASP A 2 -1.63 9.33 -10.44
C ASP A 2 -1.67 8.59 -9.09
N ASN A 3 -2.09 7.33 -9.13
CA ASN A 3 -2.03 6.46 -7.96
C ASN A 3 -0.63 5.84 -7.94
N HIS A 4 0.22 6.25 -7.00
CA HIS A 4 1.57 5.73 -6.83
C HIS A 4 1.65 4.86 -5.59
N CYS A 5 2.32 3.71 -5.69
CA CYS A 5 2.54 2.84 -4.54
C CYS A 5 3.34 3.56 -3.43
N PHE A 6 2.87 3.49 -2.19
CA PHE A 6 3.52 4.12 -1.04
C PHE A 6 4.96 3.67 -0.83
N TYR A 7 5.26 2.38 -1.02
CA TYR A 7 6.60 1.82 -0.79
C TYR A 7 7.57 2.07 -1.96
N CYS A 8 7.19 1.66 -3.16
CA CYS A 8 8.10 1.69 -4.31
C CYS A 8 7.93 2.92 -5.21
N ARG A 9 6.90 3.75 -4.98
CA ARG A 9 6.55 4.93 -5.79
C ARG A 9 6.34 4.65 -7.27
N ILE A 10 6.12 3.39 -7.63
CA ILE A 10 5.76 2.99 -8.99
C ILE A 10 4.33 3.46 -9.26
N GLU A 11 4.09 3.93 -10.49
CA GLU A 11 2.76 4.24 -10.97
C GLU A 11 1.94 2.95 -11.05
N THR A 12 0.93 2.86 -10.20
CA THR A 12 0.00 1.75 -10.20
C THR A 12 -1.22 2.18 -10.98
N GLY A 13 -1.39 1.62 -12.18
CA GLY A 13 -2.58 1.84 -12.98
C GLY A 13 -3.86 1.48 -12.21
N GLU A 14 -4.99 2.10 -12.55
CA GLU A 14 -6.26 2.00 -11.82
C GLU A 14 -6.80 0.57 -11.62
N LYS A 15 -6.26 -0.43 -12.33
CA LYS A 15 -6.73 -1.82 -12.28
C LYS A 15 -6.06 -2.68 -11.22
N GLU A 16 -4.89 -2.31 -10.71
CA GLU A 16 -4.10 -3.17 -9.81
C GLU A 16 -3.53 -2.35 -8.64
N ILE A 17 -4.44 -1.78 -7.83
CA ILE A 17 -4.11 -1.07 -6.58
C ILE A 17 -4.79 -1.73 -5.38
N HIS A 18 -4.05 -1.83 -4.28
CA HIS A 18 -4.57 -2.27 -2.99
C HIS A 18 -4.54 -1.11 -2.00
N HIS A 19 -5.70 -0.77 -1.46
CA HIS A 19 -5.81 0.21 -0.38
C HIS A 19 -5.49 -0.47 0.94
N VAL A 20 -4.58 0.12 1.71
CA VAL A 20 -4.18 -0.34 3.04
C VAL A 20 -4.25 0.80 4.02
N THR A 21 -4.62 0.49 5.25
CA THR A 21 -4.66 1.46 6.34
C THR A 21 -3.47 1.22 7.24
N PHE A 22 -2.55 2.19 7.30
CA PHE A 22 -1.42 2.19 8.21
C PHE A 22 -1.79 2.93 9.50
N GLN A 23 -1.60 2.29 10.64
CA GLN A 23 -1.71 2.95 11.92
C GLN A 23 -0.36 3.57 12.28
N VAL A 24 -0.23 4.90 12.09
CA VAL A 24 1.00 5.62 12.41
C VAL A 24 0.77 6.45 13.66
N SER A 25 1.41 6.02 14.74
CA SER A 25 1.31 6.57 16.09
C SER A 25 -0.11 6.50 16.69
N ASP A 26 -1.02 7.35 16.22
CA ASP A 26 -2.39 7.52 16.73
C ASP A 26 -3.37 7.94 15.61
N LYS A 27 -2.94 7.81 14.35
CA LYS A 27 -3.74 8.13 13.18
C LYS A 27 -3.69 7.00 12.18
N ASP A 28 -4.88 6.63 11.71
CA ASP A 28 -5.04 5.79 10.54
C ASP A 28 -4.77 6.62 9.29
N LYS A 29 -3.88 6.10 8.44
CA LYS A 29 -3.57 6.65 7.13
C LYS A 29 -3.89 5.63 6.06
N ASP A 30 -4.83 5.97 5.19
CA ASP A 30 -5.13 5.19 4.00
C ASP A 30 -4.12 5.51 2.91
N GLU A 31 -3.37 4.49 2.50
CA GLU A 31 -2.36 4.57 1.45
C GLU A 31 -2.60 3.44 0.45
N ILE A 32 -1.97 3.53 -0.71
CA ILE A 32 -2.11 2.56 -1.80
C ILE A 32 -0.81 1.80 -2.03
N LEU A 33 -0.92 0.50 -2.26
CA LEU A 33 0.18 -0.39 -2.58
C LEU A 33 -0.04 -1.08 -3.92
N CYS A 34 1.07 -1.32 -4.63
CA CYS A 34 1.08 -2.25 -5.75
C CYS A 34 0.92 -3.70 -5.25
N PRO A 35 0.55 -4.64 -6.13
CA PRO A 35 0.37 -6.05 -5.77
C PRO A 35 1.59 -6.66 -5.06
N ASP A 36 2.80 -6.38 -5.54
CA ASP A 36 4.04 -6.88 -4.94
C ASP A 36 4.25 -6.36 -3.51
N CYS A 37 4.19 -5.04 -3.32
CA CYS A 37 4.39 -4.45 -1.99
C CYS A 37 3.25 -4.81 -1.02
N TYR A 38 2.03 -4.99 -1.54
CA TYR A 38 0.91 -5.47 -0.75
C TYR A 38 1.13 -6.89 -0.26
N GLN A 39 1.64 -7.80 -1.11
CA GLN A 39 2.02 -9.15 -0.69
C GLN A 39 3.08 -9.11 0.40
N GLU A 40 4.18 -8.40 0.19
CA GLU A 40 5.23 -8.30 1.22
C GLU A 40 4.71 -7.73 2.54
N TRP A 41 3.85 -6.71 2.48
CA TRP A 41 3.19 -6.14 3.64
C TRP A 41 2.32 -7.16 4.39
N LEU A 42 1.50 -7.95 3.68
CA LEU A 42 0.70 -9.05 4.27
C LEU A 42 1.59 -10.11 4.92
N HIS A 43 2.74 -10.42 4.32
CA HIS A 43 3.72 -11.33 4.90
C HIS A 43 4.34 -10.75 6.18
N GLY A 44 4.58 -9.45 6.23
CA GLY A 44 5.11 -8.75 7.41
C GLY A 44 4.15 -8.63 8.59
N ILE A 45 2.84 -8.50 8.35
CA ILE A 45 1.82 -8.46 9.43
C ILE A 45 1.65 -9.81 10.14
N LYS A 46 2.00 -10.91 9.48
CA LYS A 46 1.90 -12.26 10.06
C LYS A 46 3.03 -12.58 11.06
N GLY A 47 3.90 -11.61 11.38
CA GLY A 47 5.02 -11.73 12.33
C GLY A 47 4.68 -11.34 13.75
#